data_AF-A0A496MSG7-F1
#
_entry.id   AF-A0A496MSG7-F1
#
_cell.length_a   1.000
_cell.length_b   1.000
_cell.length_c   1.000
_cell.angle_alpha   90.00
_cell.angle_beta   90.00
_cell.angle_gamma   90.00
#
_symmetry.space_group_name_H-M   'P 1'
#
loop_
_entity.id
_entity.type
_entity.pdbx_description
1 polymer ?
#
loop_
_entity_poly.entity_id
_entity_poly.type
_entity_poly.pdbx_seq_one_letter_code
_entity_poly.pdbx_strand_id
1 'polypeptide(L)'
;MHEKTDLPQPGVWHIPGSGQTTITIDLVHEYNKITPSDRDALDRLLRRIIHPASGPCRVQPPMMIEYGVNTTIGANTFINFGVTILDTTTVTIGEWVQIGPNCNLITVTHPVDDYEMRREGWEIAHPITIGNGVWLGA
;
A
#
# COMPACT_ATOMS: atom_id res chain seq x y z
N MET A 1 -9.13 17.66 -1.92
CA MET A 1 -8.10 17.66 -2.98
C MET A 1 -6.79 17.78 -2.24
N HIS A 2 -6.07 16.68 -2.02
CA HIS A 2 -4.82 16.70 -1.23
C HIS A 2 -3.64 16.84 -2.21
N GLU A 3 -2.82 17.87 -2.01
CA GLU A 3 -1.67 18.18 -2.86
C GLU A 3 -0.58 17.12 -2.72
N LYS A 4 -0.02 16.69 -3.86
CA LYS A 4 1.06 15.69 -3.98
C LYS A 4 2.42 16.15 -3.41
N THR A 5 2.50 17.31 -2.76
CA THR A 5 3.75 18.05 -2.56
C THR A 5 4.64 17.53 -1.42
N ASP A 6 4.13 16.65 -0.54
CA ASP A 6 4.87 16.16 0.64
C ASP A 6 5.23 14.67 0.59
N LEU A 7 5.01 13.99 -0.54
CA LEU A 7 5.38 12.58 -0.67
C LEU A 7 6.88 12.42 -0.96
N PRO A 8 7.54 11.41 -0.36
CA PRO A 8 8.95 11.14 -0.64
C PRO A 8 9.25 10.92 -2.13
N GLN A 9 10.36 11.49 -2.58
CA GLN A 9 10.84 11.28 -3.95
C GLN A 9 11.44 9.86 -4.08
N PRO A 10 11.06 9.08 -5.10
CA PRO A 10 11.64 7.75 -5.31
C PRO A 10 13.16 7.82 -5.47
N GLY A 11 13.88 6.92 -4.80
CA GLY A 11 15.35 6.83 -4.91
C GLY A 11 16.11 7.96 -4.23
N VAL A 12 15.48 8.76 -3.38
CA VAL A 12 16.12 9.82 -2.59
C VAL A 12 16.01 9.50 -1.10
N TRP A 13 17.14 9.55 -0.40
CA TRP A 13 17.18 9.42 1.06
C TRP A 13 16.42 10.57 1.71
N HIS A 14 15.54 10.24 2.65
CA HIS A 14 14.77 11.21 3.43
C HIS A 14 14.51 10.66 4.84
N ILE A 15 14.06 11.55 5.74
CA ILE A 15 13.54 11.15 7.05
C ILE A 15 12.01 11.17 6.94
N PRO A 16 11.30 10.09 7.32
CA PRO A 16 9.85 10.02 7.20
C PRO A 16 9.16 11.10 8.05
N GLY A 17 8.13 11.72 7.48
CA GLY A 17 7.23 12.64 8.19
C GLY A 17 6.00 11.92 8.76
N SER A 18 5.46 12.38 9.90
CA SER A 18 4.40 11.68 10.65
C SER A 18 2.94 11.98 10.25
N GLY A 19 2.69 12.92 9.33
CA GLY A 19 1.34 13.48 9.15
C GLY A 19 0.37 12.65 8.30
N GLN A 20 0.80 12.17 7.13
CA GLN A 20 -0.10 11.59 6.12
C GLN A 20 -0.56 10.16 6.46
N THR A 21 0.26 9.39 7.16
CA THR A 21 0.03 7.96 7.46
C THR A 21 -1.11 7.74 8.46
N THR A 22 -1.32 8.67 9.39
CA THR A 22 -2.31 8.51 10.47
C THR A 22 -3.75 8.33 9.93
N ILE A 23 -4.13 9.10 8.91
CA ILE A 23 -5.49 9.01 8.31
C ILE A 23 -5.69 7.66 7.63
N THR A 24 -4.72 7.19 6.85
CA THR A 24 -4.81 5.92 6.14
C THR A 24 -4.86 4.76 7.14
N ILE A 25 -4.04 4.80 8.19
CA ILE A 25 -4.04 3.78 9.25
C ILE A 25 -5.42 3.69 9.92
N ASP A 26 -6.07 4.81 10.22
CA ASP A 26 -7.43 4.82 10.79
C ASP A 26 -8.46 4.20 9.84
N LEU A 27 -8.42 4.54 8.54
CA LEU A 27 -9.31 3.95 7.53
C LEU A 27 -9.07 2.45 7.35
N VAL A 28 -7.82 2.01 7.38
CA VAL A 28 -7.46 0.58 7.33
C VAL A 28 -7.96 -0.13 8.58
N HIS A 29 -7.87 0.50 9.74
CA HIS A 29 -8.41 -0.03 10.99
C HIS A 29 -9.93 -0.20 10.94
N GLU A 30 -10.65 0.77 10.38
CA GLU A 30 -12.09 0.65 10.10
C GLU A 30 -12.38 -0.48 9.11
N TYR A 31 -11.61 -0.58 8.02
CA TYR A 31 -11.76 -1.60 6.98
C TYR A 31 -11.64 -3.02 7.56
N ASN A 32 -10.66 -3.22 8.43
CA ASN A 32 -10.38 -4.51 9.05
C ASN A 32 -11.48 -4.96 10.03
N LYS A 33 -12.38 -4.07 10.45
CA LYS A 33 -13.53 -4.38 11.32
C LYS A 33 -14.83 -4.64 10.55
N ILE A 34 -14.88 -4.36 9.25
CA ILE A 34 -16.08 -4.59 8.44
C ILE A 34 -16.35 -6.11 8.36
N THR A 35 -17.62 -6.49 8.51
CA THR A 35 -18.07 -7.87 8.32
C THR A 35 -17.64 -8.37 6.94
N PRO A 36 -16.92 -9.51 6.83
CA PRO A 36 -16.36 -9.96 5.55
C PRO A 36 -17.39 -10.16 4.40
N SER A 37 -18.65 -10.43 4.76
CA SER A 37 -19.75 -10.58 3.79
C SER A 37 -20.33 -9.26 3.30
N ASP A 38 -20.07 -8.13 3.97
CA ASP A 38 -20.53 -6.81 3.55
C ASP A 38 -19.59 -6.24 2.47
N ARG A 39 -19.75 -6.75 1.24
CA ARG A 39 -18.89 -6.39 0.12
C ARG A 39 -19.00 -4.94 -0.30
N ASP A 40 -20.18 -4.33 -0.12
CA ASP A 40 -20.41 -2.95 -0.50
C ASP A 40 -19.74 -2.00 0.48
N ALA A 41 -19.75 -2.29 1.79
CA ALA A 41 -19.00 -1.51 2.76
C ALA A 41 -17.49 -1.61 2.54
N LEU A 42 -16.99 -2.81 2.22
CA LEU A 42 -15.57 -2.99 1.86
C LEU A 42 -15.21 -2.17 0.62
N ASP A 43 -15.94 -2.28 -0.49
CA ASP A 43 -15.61 -1.51 -1.72
C ASP A 43 -15.61 0.00 -1.48
N ARG A 44 -16.63 0.52 -0.79
CA ARG A 44 -16.73 1.96 -0.48
C ARG A 44 -15.53 2.47 0.33
N LEU A 45 -15.11 1.72 1.34
CA LEU A 45 -14.01 2.15 2.20
C LEU A 45 -12.65 1.93 1.51
N LEU A 46 -12.47 0.83 0.77
CA LEU A 46 -11.25 0.59 -0.01
C LEU A 46 -10.95 1.74 -0.97
N ARG A 47 -11.97 2.26 -1.67
CA ARG A 47 -11.85 3.43 -2.56
C ARG A 47 -11.37 4.71 -1.87
N ARG A 48 -11.52 4.82 -0.55
CA ARG A 48 -11.00 5.95 0.24
C ARG A 48 -9.57 5.74 0.69
N ILE A 49 -9.09 4.49 0.68
CA ILE A 49 -7.74 4.09 1.14
C ILE A 49 -6.75 4.14 -0.02
N ILE A 50 -7.09 3.53 -1.16
CA ILE A 50 -6.15 3.37 -2.30
C ILE A 50 -6.25 4.50 -3.31
N HIS A 51 -5.25 4.61 -4.20
CA HIS A 51 -5.20 5.67 -5.20
C HIS A 51 -6.47 5.70 -6.07
N PRO A 52 -7.05 6.89 -6.38
CA PRO A 52 -8.30 7.02 -7.12
C PRO A 52 -8.30 6.45 -8.55
N ALA A 53 -7.12 6.18 -9.12
CA ALA A 53 -7.00 5.54 -10.44
C ALA A 53 -7.21 4.01 -10.39
N SER A 54 -7.43 3.43 -9.20
CA SER A 54 -7.65 1.99 -9.07
C SER A 54 -8.98 1.56 -9.69
N GLY A 55 -8.98 0.38 -10.32
CA GLY A 55 -10.17 -0.27 -10.86
C GLY A 55 -10.96 -1.05 -9.78
N PRO A 56 -12.13 -1.61 -10.14
CA PRO A 56 -12.87 -2.51 -9.26
C PRO A 56 -12.00 -3.72 -8.90
N CYS A 57 -11.69 -3.88 -7.61
CA CYS A 57 -10.79 -4.93 -7.10
C CYS A 57 -11.31 -5.44 -5.75
N ARG A 58 -10.70 -6.53 -5.26
CA ARG A 58 -11.06 -7.11 -3.97
C ARG A 58 -9.81 -7.30 -3.13
N VAL A 59 -9.77 -6.65 -1.97
CA VAL A 59 -8.76 -6.90 -0.94
C VAL A 59 -9.44 -7.52 0.27
N GLN A 60 -8.90 -8.61 0.78
CA GLN A 60 -9.51 -9.33 1.89
C GLN A 60 -8.96 -8.80 3.22
N PRO A 61 -9.81 -8.33 4.16
CA PRO A 61 -9.35 -7.95 5.50
C PRO A 61 -8.93 -9.20 6.30
N PRO A 62 -7.92 -9.10 7.19
CA PRO A 62 -7.20 -7.88 7.51
C PRO A 62 -6.14 -7.53 6.46
N MET A 63 -5.88 -6.24 6.29
CA MET A 63 -4.77 -5.70 5.50
C MET A 63 -4.02 -4.62 6.27
N MET A 64 -2.78 -4.34 5.86
CA MET A 64 -1.99 -3.21 6.33
C MET A 64 -1.52 -2.41 5.12
N ILE A 65 -1.84 -1.11 5.09
CA ILE A 65 -1.40 -0.18 4.04
C ILE A 65 -0.96 1.11 4.72
N GLU A 66 0.21 1.63 4.33
CA GLU A 66 0.83 2.78 4.98
C GLU A 66 0.26 4.13 4.53
N TYR A 67 0.40 4.46 3.25
CA TYR A 67 -0.09 5.70 2.66
C TYR A 67 -1.36 5.47 1.84
N GLY A 68 -1.44 4.35 1.13
CA GLY A 68 -2.55 3.94 0.27
C GLY A 68 -2.69 4.74 -1.03
N VAL A 69 -2.51 6.06 -0.94
CA VAL A 69 -2.51 6.97 -2.10
C VAL A 69 -1.41 6.67 -3.12
N ASN A 70 -0.39 5.91 -2.76
CA ASN A 70 0.70 5.50 -3.66
C ASN A 70 0.43 4.14 -4.32
N THR A 71 -0.64 3.45 -3.92
CA THR A 71 -1.00 2.12 -4.42
C THR A 71 -2.12 2.21 -5.44
N THR A 72 -1.85 1.81 -6.68
CA THR A 72 -2.87 1.64 -7.74
C THR A 72 -3.09 0.16 -8.01
N ILE A 73 -4.37 -0.27 -8.00
CA ILE A 73 -4.76 -1.66 -8.23
C ILE A 73 -5.66 -1.74 -9.47
N GLY A 74 -5.27 -2.55 -10.46
CA GLY A 74 -6.02 -2.77 -11.69
C GLY A 74 -7.33 -3.54 -11.47
N ALA A 75 -8.21 -3.47 -12.47
CA ALA A 75 -9.51 -4.12 -12.43
C ALA A 75 -9.39 -5.65 -12.33
N ASN A 76 -10.38 -6.27 -11.69
CA ASN A 76 -10.50 -7.72 -11.53
C ASN A 76 -9.35 -8.38 -10.76
N THR A 77 -8.58 -7.59 -10.00
CA THR A 77 -7.52 -8.07 -9.13
C THR A 77 -8.06 -8.51 -7.76
N PHE A 78 -7.54 -9.62 -7.25
CA PHE A 78 -7.84 -10.17 -5.94
C PHE A 78 -6.58 -10.25 -5.07
N ILE A 79 -6.66 -9.71 -3.86
CA ILE A 79 -5.61 -9.75 -2.85
C ILE A 79 -6.16 -10.43 -1.60
N ASN A 80 -5.48 -11.50 -1.18
CA ASN A 80 -5.93 -12.35 -0.10
C ASN A 80 -5.58 -11.78 1.29
N PHE A 81 -5.96 -12.50 2.35
CA PHE A 81 -5.81 -12.11 3.76
C PHE A 81 -4.37 -11.73 4.12
N GLY A 82 -4.20 -10.73 4.98
CA GLY A 82 -2.93 -10.45 5.64
C GLY A 82 -1.90 -9.72 4.77
N VAL A 83 -2.30 -9.10 3.67
CA VAL A 83 -1.37 -8.31 2.84
C VAL A 83 -0.79 -7.13 3.64
N THR A 84 0.51 -6.89 3.47
CA THR A 84 1.17 -5.66 3.91
C THR A 84 1.65 -4.88 2.69
N ILE A 85 1.30 -3.59 2.60
CA ILE A 85 1.79 -2.69 1.56
C ILE A 85 2.39 -1.45 2.23
N LEU A 86 3.72 -1.34 2.22
CA LEU A 86 4.44 -0.13 2.65
C LEU A 86 4.75 0.69 1.41
N ASP A 87 3.80 1.52 1.01
CA ASP A 87 3.81 2.34 -0.19
C ASP A 87 4.32 3.76 0.07
N THR A 88 5.48 3.87 0.74
CA THR A 88 6.26 5.12 0.83
C THR A 88 6.50 5.75 -0.55
N THR A 89 6.66 4.91 -1.58
CA THR A 89 6.56 5.33 -2.98
C THR A 89 5.64 4.41 -3.80
N THR A 90 5.55 4.64 -5.11
CA THR A 90 4.56 4.01 -6.00
C THR A 90 4.56 2.49 -5.97
N VAL A 91 3.38 1.91 -5.75
CA VAL A 91 3.07 0.49 -5.97
C VAL A 91 2.02 0.38 -7.06
N THR A 92 2.35 -0.29 -8.16
CA THR A 92 1.42 -0.55 -9.26
C THR A 92 1.12 -2.04 -9.34
N ILE A 93 -0.15 -2.40 -9.19
CA ILE A 93 -0.66 -3.76 -9.37
C ILE A 93 -1.56 -3.75 -10.60
N GLY A 94 -1.23 -4.58 -11.59
CA GLY A 94 -1.98 -4.70 -12.84
C GLY A 94 -3.39 -5.25 -12.68
N GLU A 95 -4.01 -5.52 -13.83
CA GLU A 95 -5.32 -6.15 -13.94
C GLU A 95 -5.22 -7.67 -13.84
N TRP A 96 -6.30 -8.32 -13.36
CA TRP A 96 -6.39 -9.78 -13.27
C TRP A 96 -5.28 -10.42 -12.43
N VAL A 97 -4.70 -9.67 -11.49
CA VAL A 97 -3.66 -10.18 -10.59
C VAL A 97 -4.30 -10.97 -9.45
N GLN A 98 -3.63 -12.02 -9.02
CA GLN A 98 -3.98 -12.77 -7.81
C GLN A 98 -2.81 -12.72 -6.83
N ILE A 99 -3.03 -12.22 -5.62
CA ILE A 99 -2.02 -12.17 -4.55
C ILE A 99 -2.46 -13.08 -3.41
N GLY A 100 -1.62 -14.06 -3.08
CA GLY A 100 -1.82 -15.01 -1.99
C GLY A 100 -1.81 -14.37 -0.60
N PRO A 101 -2.14 -15.15 0.44
CA PRO A 101 -2.18 -14.63 1.80
C PRO A 101 -0.78 -14.24 2.28
N ASN A 102 -0.71 -13.24 3.16
CA ASN A 102 0.52 -12.78 3.82
C ASN A 102 1.65 -12.28 2.90
N CYS A 103 1.34 -11.93 1.65
CA CYS A 103 2.29 -11.24 0.77
C CYS A 103 2.63 -9.84 1.31
N ASN A 104 3.89 -9.45 1.17
CA ASN A 104 4.39 -8.14 1.60
C ASN A 104 4.96 -7.39 0.39
N LEU A 105 4.42 -6.21 0.08
CA LEU A 105 4.91 -5.31 -0.96
C LEU A 105 5.53 -4.09 -0.28
N ILE A 106 6.85 -4.10 -0.16
CA ILE A 106 7.60 -3.14 0.67
C ILE A 106 8.49 -2.30 -0.23
N THR A 107 8.15 -1.01 -0.39
CA THR A 107 8.92 -0.11 -1.24
C THR A 107 10.13 0.49 -0.53
N VAL A 108 10.06 0.61 0.80
CA VAL A 108 11.05 1.27 1.64
C VAL A 108 12.17 0.33 2.08
N THR A 109 13.37 0.89 2.20
CA THR A 109 14.50 0.28 2.88
C THR A 109 15.28 1.34 3.67
N HIS A 110 16.09 0.88 4.62
CA HIS A 110 16.98 1.71 5.41
C HIS A 110 18.45 1.44 5.05
N PRO A 111 19.40 2.32 5.42
CA PRO A 111 20.82 2.09 5.22
C PRO A 111 21.25 0.79 5.90
N VAL A 112 22.03 -0.05 5.22
CA VAL A 112 22.55 -1.31 5.79
C VAL A 112 23.91 -1.10 6.45
N ASP A 113 24.83 -0.46 5.75
CA ASP A 113 26.22 -0.27 6.23
C ASP A 113 26.44 1.06 6.96
N ASP A 114 25.48 1.99 6.90
CA ASP A 114 25.53 3.27 7.60
C ASP A 114 24.66 3.22 8.87
N TYR A 115 25.30 2.90 10.00
CA TYR A 115 24.63 2.81 11.29
C TYR A 115 24.07 4.17 11.76
N GLU A 116 24.79 5.26 11.52
CA GLU A 116 24.42 6.59 12.02
C GLU A 116 23.17 7.08 11.28
N MET A 117 23.15 6.98 9.94
CA MET A 117 21.96 7.31 9.15
C MET A 117 20.77 6.42 9.52
N ARG A 118 20.98 5.10 9.70
CA ARG A 118 19.88 4.22 10.11
C ARG A 118 19.36 4.58 11.51
N ARG A 119 20.23 4.95 12.46
CA ARG A 119 19.83 5.38 13.81
C ARG A 119 19.02 6.67 13.78
N GLU A 120 19.32 7.57 12.85
CA GLU A 120 18.56 8.81 12.62
C GLU A 120 17.21 8.58 11.93
N GLY A 121 16.94 7.35 11.43
CA GLY A 121 15.69 6.98 10.81
C GLY A 121 15.61 7.29 9.31
N TRP A 122 16.75 7.50 8.65
CA TRP A 122 16.76 7.71 7.20
C TRP A 122 16.23 6.49 6.44
N GLU A 123 15.49 6.75 5.38
CA GLU A 123 14.93 5.75 4.49
C GLU A 123 14.98 6.17 3.02
N ILE A 124 14.92 5.19 2.14
CA ILE A 124 14.82 5.35 0.68
C ILE A 124 13.78 4.38 0.17
N ALA A 125 12.97 4.81 -0.80
CA ALA A 125 11.92 3.99 -1.36
C ALA A 125 12.07 3.82 -2.87
N HIS A 126 11.81 2.61 -3.36
CA HIS A 126 11.82 2.28 -4.79
C HIS A 126 10.48 1.67 -5.23
N PRO A 127 9.99 2.01 -6.44
CA PRO A 127 8.68 1.60 -6.88
C PRO A 127 8.58 0.09 -7.12
N ILE A 128 7.40 -0.47 -6.87
CA ILE A 128 7.05 -1.85 -7.22
C ILE A 128 6.05 -1.83 -8.38
N THR A 129 6.26 -2.72 -9.36
CA THR A 129 5.30 -2.94 -10.46
C THR A 129 5.04 -4.43 -10.64
N ILE A 130 3.78 -4.83 -10.48
CA ILE A 130 3.27 -6.17 -10.77
C ILE A 130 2.46 -6.08 -12.06
N GLY A 131 2.88 -6.83 -13.08
CA GLY A 131 2.19 -6.86 -14.38
C GLY A 131 0.82 -7.53 -14.34
N ASN A 132 0.08 -7.42 -15.45
CA ASN A 132 -1.24 -8.03 -15.58
C ASN A 132 -1.17 -9.56 -15.54
N GLY A 133 -2.20 -10.20 -14.97
CA GLY A 133 -2.35 -11.66 -14.95
C GLY A 133 -1.35 -12.42 -14.07
N VAL A 134 -0.53 -11.71 -13.28
CA VAL A 134 0.43 -12.32 -12.37
C VAL A 134 -0.29 -13.02 -11.21
N TRP A 135 0.28 -14.15 -10.79
CA TRP A 135 -0.07 -14.80 -9.53
C TRP A 135 1.13 -14.78 -8.58
N LEU A 136 0.96 -14.18 -7.40
CA LEU A 136 1.88 -14.29 -6.28
C LEU A 136 1.35 -15.34 -5.30
N GLY A 137 2.17 -16.35 -5.01
CA GLY A 137 1.90 -17.36 -3.98
C GLY A 137 2.00 -16.80 -2.56
N ALA A 138 1.81 -17.67 -1.56
CA ALA A 138 2.12 -17.36 -0.16
C ALA A 138 3.61 -17.49 0.12
#